data_AF-K9SEZ8-F1
#
_entry.id   AF-K9SEZ8-F1
#
_cell.length_a   1.000
_cell.length_b   1.000
_cell.length_c   1.000
_cell.angle_alpha   90.00
_cell.angle_beta   90.00
_cell.angle_gamma   90.00
#
_symmetry.space_group_name_H-M   'P 1'
#
loop_
_entity.id
_entity.type
_entity.pdbx_description
1 polymer ?
#
loop_
_entity_poly.entity_id
_entity_poly.type
_entity_poly.pdbx_seq_one_letter_code
_entity_poly.pdbx_strand_id
1 'polypeptide(L)'
;MATSRRVARVAELIKREVSTMLLHEIKDDRVGMGMTSVTAVEVSGDLQHAKIFVSIYGTEEARIETMEGLESAKGFVRRELGQRLSLRRTPEILFKEDRSFEEGTKVLSLINKLSYERAEKEETEPEQSESEQLETPAIELTQSEHSEHIDHTESTKQLTDHSTHSTHSANNSANNSKDLD
;
A
#
# COMPACT_ATOMS: atom_id res chain seq x y z
N MET A 1 -25.47 -7.84 14.57
CA MET A 1 -24.26 -7.14 14.09
C MET A 1 -23.62 -6.15 15.08
N ALA A 2 -24.18 -5.89 16.28
CA ALA A 2 -23.59 -4.93 17.23
C ALA A 2 -22.31 -5.42 17.93
N THR A 3 -22.21 -6.73 18.21
CA THR A 3 -21.06 -7.33 18.92
C THR A 3 -19.75 -7.16 18.15
N SER A 4 -19.77 -7.40 16.83
CA SER A 4 -18.59 -7.26 15.96
C SER A 4 -18.01 -5.84 15.97
N ARG A 5 -18.85 -4.79 15.93
CA ARG A 5 -18.36 -3.39 15.97
C ARG A 5 -17.73 -3.03 17.31
N ARG A 6 -18.27 -3.54 18.42
CA ARG A 6 -17.69 -3.31 19.75
C ARG A 6 -16.34 -4.01 19.87
N VAL A 7 -16.25 -5.26 19.43
CA VAL A 7 -15.01 -6.04 19.41
C VAL A 7 -13.94 -5.32 18.57
N ALA A 8 -14.30 -4.85 17.38
CA ALA A 8 -13.38 -4.10 16.50
C ALA A 8 -12.83 -2.84 17.17
N ARG A 9 -13.70 -2.02 17.81
CA ARG A 9 -13.22 -0.83 18.55
C ARG A 9 -12.27 -1.18 19.68
N VAL A 10 -12.58 -2.23 20.45
CA VAL A 10 -11.71 -2.68 21.54
C VAL A 10 -10.37 -3.17 21.01
N ALA A 11 -10.38 -3.94 19.91
CA ALA A 11 -9.15 -4.41 19.26
C ALA A 11 -8.27 -3.23 18.81
N GLU A 12 -8.86 -2.19 18.23
CA GLU A 12 -8.13 -1.02 17.76
C GLU A 12 -7.58 -0.15 18.90
N LEU A 13 -8.33 -0.01 19.99
CA LEU A 13 -7.85 0.64 21.21
C LEU A 13 -6.66 -0.12 21.82
N ILE A 14 -6.78 -1.45 21.94
CA ILE A 14 -5.68 -2.29 22.43
C ILE A 14 -4.47 -2.16 21.51
N LYS A 15 -4.66 -2.21 20.20
CA LYS A 15 -3.56 -2.06 19.23
C LYS A 15 -2.80 -0.75 19.47
N ARG A 16 -3.51 0.38 19.50
CA ARG A 16 -2.89 1.71 19.70
C ARG A 16 -2.11 1.77 21.01
N GLU A 17 -2.70 1.27 22.08
CA GLU A 17 -2.10 1.37 23.40
C GLU A 17 -0.87 0.46 23.52
N VAL A 18 -0.97 -0.79 23.06
CA VAL A 18 0.16 -1.73 23.06
C VAL A 18 1.29 -1.24 22.16
N SER A 19 0.99 -0.67 20.99
CA SER A 19 2.01 -0.05 20.14
C SER A 19 2.74 1.09 20.87
N THR A 20 2.03 1.90 21.64
CA THR A 20 2.63 2.99 22.42
C THR A 20 3.50 2.47 23.56
N MET A 21 3.03 1.44 24.27
CA MET A 21 3.78 0.78 25.35
C MET A 21 5.07 0.12 24.85
N LEU A 22 5.03 -0.53 23.69
CA LEU A 22 6.19 -1.16 23.08
C LEU A 22 7.29 -0.16 22.74
N LEU A 23 6.91 1.06 22.32
CA LEU A 23 7.87 2.09 21.93
C LEU A 23 8.47 2.83 23.14
N HIS A 24 7.72 3.04 24.22
CA HIS A 24 8.13 3.96 25.29
C HIS A 24 8.30 3.32 26.68
N GLU A 25 7.66 2.17 26.94
CA GLU A 25 7.45 1.69 28.32
C GLU A 25 8.03 0.31 28.58
N ILE A 26 8.16 -0.52 27.55
CA ILE A 26 8.82 -1.82 27.67
C ILE A 26 10.33 -1.59 27.69
N LYS A 27 10.89 -1.63 28.90
CA LYS A 27 12.33 -1.47 29.19
C LYS A 27 13.11 -2.78 29.11
N ASP A 28 12.64 -3.74 28.33
CA ASP A 28 13.35 -5.00 28.15
C ASP A 28 14.29 -4.87 26.95
N ASP A 29 15.60 -4.95 27.21
CA ASP A 29 16.64 -4.88 26.19
C ASP A 29 16.41 -5.93 25.07
N ARG A 30 15.83 -7.09 25.40
CA ARG A 30 15.49 -8.17 24.46
C ARG A 30 14.43 -7.76 23.44
N VAL A 31 13.53 -6.87 23.83
CA VAL A 31 12.48 -6.32 22.95
C VAL A 31 13.03 -5.13 22.15
N GLY A 32 14.07 -4.46 22.63
CA GLY A 32 14.74 -3.34 21.95
C GLY A 32 15.77 -3.74 20.90
N MET A 33 16.33 -4.95 20.96
CA MET A 33 17.32 -5.44 19.98
C MET A 33 16.71 -5.71 18.60
N GLY A 34 15.44 -6.13 18.54
CA GLY A 34 14.67 -6.26 17.31
C GLY A 34 13.73 -5.08 17.18
N MET A 35 13.77 -4.36 16.05
CA MET A 35 12.77 -3.32 15.77
C MET A 35 11.39 -3.99 15.70
N THR A 36 10.59 -3.80 16.76
CA THR A 36 9.37 -4.56 17.03
C THR A 36 8.13 -3.68 16.86
N SER A 37 7.13 -4.14 16.13
CA SER A 37 5.91 -3.39 15.85
C SER A 37 4.66 -4.27 15.88
N VAL A 38 3.49 -3.69 16.19
CA VAL A 38 2.21 -4.43 16.22
C VAL A 38 1.52 -4.32 14.88
N THR A 39 1.37 -5.45 14.18
CA THR A 39 0.65 -5.48 12.89
C THR A 39 -0.86 -5.48 13.10
N ALA A 40 -1.36 -6.37 13.96
CA ALA A 40 -2.79 -6.60 14.12
C ALA A 40 -3.14 -7.06 15.54
N VAL A 41 -4.40 -6.84 15.93
CA VAL A 41 -4.96 -7.36 17.18
C VAL A 41 -6.31 -8.01 16.88
N GLU A 42 -6.46 -9.26 17.29
CA GLU A 42 -7.72 -9.98 17.23
C GLU A 42 -8.25 -10.19 18.64
N VAL A 43 -9.48 -9.76 18.89
CA VAL A 43 -10.15 -9.96 20.17
C VAL A 43 -11.28 -10.95 19.98
N SER A 44 -11.41 -11.89 20.91
CA SER A 44 -12.49 -12.87 20.91
C SER A 44 -13.86 -12.21 21.09
N GLY A 45 -14.92 -12.86 20.62
CA GLY A 45 -16.29 -12.32 20.69
C GLY A 45 -16.80 -12.09 22.11
N ASP A 46 -16.23 -12.79 23.09
CA ASP A 46 -16.50 -12.65 24.53
C ASP A 46 -15.58 -11.63 25.23
N LEU A 47 -14.64 -11.00 24.50
CA LEU A 47 -13.65 -10.04 25.00
C LEU A 47 -12.74 -10.58 26.11
N GLN A 48 -12.64 -11.91 26.25
CA GLN A 48 -11.79 -12.54 27.27
C GLN A 48 -10.37 -12.83 26.78
N HIS A 49 -10.17 -12.93 25.47
CA HIS A 49 -8.88 -13.24 24.87
C HIS A 49 -8.53 -12.22 23.78
N ALA A 50 -7.27 -11.80 23.74
CA ALA A 50 -6.73 -10.90 22.74
C ALA A 50 -5.42 -11.48 22.18
N LYS A 51 -5.39 -11.77 20.88
CA LYS A 51 -4.18 -12.16 20.15
C LYS A 51 -3.57 -10.91 19.54
N ILE A 52 -2.30 -10.67 19.85
CA ILE A 52 -1.55 -9.53 19.34
C ILE A 52 -0.49 -10.08 18.38
N PHE A 53 -0.58 -9.66 17.13
CA PHE A 53 0.36 -10.01 16.08
C PHE A 53 1.46 -8.96 16.03
N VAL A 54 2.69 -9.43 16.17
CA VAL A 54 3.88 -8.60 16.30
C VAL A 54 4.86 -8.96 15.19
N SER A 55 5.29 -7.95 14.44
CA SER A 55 6.36 -8.08 13.46
C SER A 55 7.68 -7.68 14.12
N ILE A 56 8.66 -8.57 14.08
CA ILE A 56 9.99 -8.39 14.65
C ILE A 56 10.99 -8.39 13.50
N TYR A 57 11.75 -7.31 13.37
CA TYR A 57 12.83 -7.23 12.40
C TYR A 57 14.13 -7.76 13.00
N GLY A 58 14.73 -8.78 12.39
CA GLY A 58 15.99 -9.37 12.85
C GLY A 58 16.18 -10.83 12.44
N THR A 59 17.24 -11.45 12.99
CA THR A 59 17.53 -12.88 12.85
C THR A 59 16.54 -13.74 13.64
N GLU A 60 16.49 -15.05 13.36
CA GLU A 60 15.60 -15.97 14.08
C GLU A 60 15.89 -16.01 15.59
N GLU A 61 17.16 -15.91 15.98
CA GLU A 61 17.56 -15.87 17.40
C GLU A 61 17.00 -14.64 18.10
N ALA A 62 17.13 -13.46 17.48
CA ALA A 62 16.58 -12.22 18.02
C ALA A 62 15.05 -12.29 18.13
N ARG A 63 14.37 -12.94 17.18
CA ARG A 63 12.91 -13.14 17.23
C ARG A 63 12.49 -13.98 18.42
N ILE A 64 13.17 -15.09 18.67
CA ILE A 64 12.87 -15.97 19.81
C ILE A 64 13.09 -15.20 21.11
N GLU A 65 14.23 -14.52 21.25
CA GLU A 65 14.56 -13.76 22.46
C GLU A 65 13.57 -12.60 22.71
N THR A 66 13.19 -11.87 21.66
CA THR A 66 12.15 -10.82 21.74
C THR A 66 10.79 -11.40 22.13
N MET A 67 10.38 -12.54 21.55
CA MET A 67 9.10 -13.18 21.89
C MET A 67 9.06 -13.65 23.35
N GLU A 68 10.17 -14.17 23.89
CA GLU A 68 10.28 -14.50 25.32
C GLU A 68 10.20 -13.25 26.22
N GLY A 69 10.83 -12.14 25.80
CA GLY A 69 10.72 -10.85 26.47
C GLY A 69 9.28 -10.33 26.49
N LEU A 70 8.58 -10.42 25.36
CA LEU A 70 7.17 -10.03 25.25
C LEU A 70 6.25 -10.88 26.14
N GLU A 71 6.48 -12.20 26.21
CA GLU A 71 5.69 -13.07 27.08
C GLU A 71 5.94 -12.76 28.57
N SER A 72 7.17 -12.38 28.93
CA SER A 72 7.49 -11.89 30.28
C SER A 72 6.82 -10.54 30.59
N ALA A 73 6.74 -9.65 29.59
CA ALA A 73 6.09 -8.35 29.69
C ALA A 73 4.55 -8.42 29.67
N LYS A 74 3.95 -9.57 29.37
CA LYS A 74 2.49 -9.77 29.33
C LYS A 74 1.76 -9.30 30.59
N GLY A 75 2.35 -9.55 31.77
CA GLY A 75 1.78 -9.10 33.05
C GLY A 75 1.73 -7.58 33.16
N PHE A 76 2.80 -6.91 32.71
CA PHE A 76 2.88 -5.45 32.65
C PHE A 76 1.86 -4.87 31.66
N VAL A 77 1.86 -5.36 30.42
CA VAL A 77 0.92 -4.90 29.38
C VAL A 77 -0.53 -5.08 29.83
N ARG A 78 -0.87 -6.21 30.46
CA ARG A 78 -2.22 -6.46 30.98
C ARG A 78 -2.62 -5.49 32.09
N ARG A 79 -1.71 -5.17 33.00
CA ARG A 79 -1.97 -4.18 34.06
C ARG A 79 -2.22 -2.81 33.45
N GLU A 80 -1.35 -2.39 32.54
CA GLU A 80 -1.38 -1.07 31.94
C GLU A 80 -2.64 -0.88 31.06
N LEU A 81 -3.00 -1.88 30.26
CA LEU A 81 -4.25 -1.87 29.49
C LEU A 81 -5.48 -1.77 30.39
N GLY A 82 -5.48 -2.45 31.54
CA GLY A 82 -6.55 -2.34 32.52
C GLY A 82 -6.72 -0.91 33.06
N GLN A 83 -5.61 -0.22 33.32
CA GLN A 83 -5.60 1.15 33.82
C GLN A 83 -6.04 2.16 32.75
N ARG A 84 -5.50 2.05 31.53
CA ARG A 84 -5.74 3.02 30.44
C ARG A 84 -7.10 2.88 29.79
N LEU A 85 -7.54 1.65 29.57
CA LEU A 85 -8.82 1.38 28.91
C LEU A 85 -9.99 1.29 29.90
N SER A 86 -9.74 1.41 31.21
CA SER A 86 -10.75 1.32 32.28
C SER A 86 -11.66 0.09 32.11
N LEU A 87 -11.08 -1.05 31.74
CA LEU A 87 -11.82 -2.27 31.46
C LEU A 87 -12.24 -2.95 32.76
N ARG A 88 -13.50 -3.38 32.84
CA ARG A 88 -13.99 -4.19 33.97
C ARG A 88 -13.27 -5.55 34.07
N ARG A 89 -12.91 -6.11 32.93
CA ARG A 89 -12.14 -7.35 32.79
C ARG A 89 -11.13 -7.13 31.67
N THR A 90 -9.84 -7.20 31.99
CA THR A 90 -8.79 -7.15 30.97
C THR A 90 -8.68 -8.53 30.33
N PRO A 91 -8.71 -8.63 28.99
CA PRO A 91 -8.52 -9.90 28.30
C PRO A 91 -7.15 -10.51 28.60
N GLU A 92 -7.06 -11.83 28.49
CA GLU A 92 -5.79 -12.53 28.41
C GLU A 92 -5.11 -12.22 27.07
N ILE A 93 -3.85 -11.83 27.15
CA ILE A 93 -3.06 -11.41 25.99
C ILE A 93 -2.23 -12.59 25.51
N LEU A 94 -2.22 -12.83 24.21
CA LEU A 94 -1.35 -13.82 23.59
C LEU A 94 -0.55 -13.13 22.49
N PHE A 95 0.78 -13.10 22.62
CA PHE A 95 1.64 -12.60 21.56
C PHE A 95 1.85 -13.68 20.50
N LYS A 96 1.80 -13.27 19.24
CA LYS A 96 2.13 -14.11 18.09
C LYS A 96 3.03 -13.34 17.15
N GLU A 97 4.05 -14.03 16.66
CA GLU A 97 4.87 -13.50 15.58
C GLU A 97 4.06 -13.43 14.29
N ASP A 98 4.20 -12.31 13.57
CA ASP A 98 3.67 -12.12 12.24
C ASP A 98 4.76 -12.33 11.17
N ARG A 99 4.65 -13.44 10.43
CA ARG A 99 5.57 -13.81 9.34
C ARG A 99 5.10 -13.36 7.95
N SER A 100 3.96 -12.67 7.85
CA SER A 100 3.38 -12.28 6.56
C SER A 100 4.27 -11.33 5.75
N PHE A 101 5.18 -10.59 6.39
CA PHE A 101 6.13 -9.71 5.69
C PHE A 101 7.13 -10.47 4.81
N GLU A 102 7.63 -11.63 5.28
CA GLU A 102 8.59 -12.44 4.52
C GLU A 102 7.96 -13.04 3.26
N GLU A 103 6.71 -13.47 3.37
CA GLU A 103 5.95 -14.02 2.25
C GLU A 103 5.65 -12.94 1.20
N GLY A 104 5.24 -11.74 1.64
CA GLY A 104 4.98 -10.61 0.74
C GLY A 104 6.21 -10.21 -0.08
N THR A 105 7.39 -10.15 0.56
CA THR A 105 8.64 -9.79 -0.14
C THR A 105 9.03 -10.83 -1.19
N LYS A 106 8.82 -12.13 -0.90
CA LYS A 106 9.06 -13.21 -1.88
C LYS A 106 8.11 -13.08 -3.07
N VAL A 107 6.82 -12.88 -2.85
CA VAL A 107 5.85 -12.74 -3.95
C VAL A 107 6.19 -11.53 -4.83
N LEU A 108 6.49 -10.38 -4.21
CA LEU A 108 6.85 -9.17 -4.95
C LEU A 108 8.14 -9.35 -5.78
N SER A 109 9.14 -10.04 -5.24
CA SER A 109 10.38 -10.30 -5.98
C SER A 109 10.17 -11.22 -7.18
N LEU A 110 9.31 -12.24 -7.06
CA LEU A 110 8.91 -13.08 -8.19
C LEU A 110 8.16 -12.27 -9.27
N ILE A 111 7.22 -11.40 -8.90
CA ILE A 111 6.48 -10.55 -9.84
C ILE A 111 7.43 -9.60 -10.59
N ASN A 112 8.35 -8.96 -9.85
CA ASN A 112 9.33 -8.05 -10.45
C ASN A 112 10.25 -8.80 -11.43
N LYS A 113 10.73 -10.00 -11.06
CA LYS A 113 11.56 -10.82 -11.94
C LYS A 113 10.86 -11.15 -13.26
N LEU A 114 9.59 -11.55 -13.21
CA LEU A 114 8.79 -11.84 -14.41
C LEU A 114 8.56 -10.59 -15.27
N SER A 115 8.39 -9.43 -14.63
CA SER A 115 8.19 -8.16 -15.33
C SER A 115 9.44 -7.70 -16.07
N TYR A 116 10.61 -7.85 -15.44
CA TYR A 116 11.92 -7.60 -16.08
C TYR A 116 12.18 -8.56 -17.26
N GLU A 117 11.95 -9.87 -17.07
CA GLU A 117 12.10 -10.87 -18.15
C GLU A 117 11.17 -10.62 -19.34
N ARG A 118 10.03 -9.96 -19.13
CA ARG A 118 9.11 -9.55 -20.21
C ARG A 118 9.60 -8.31 -20.95
N ALA A 119 10.10 -7.31 -20.23
CA ALA A 119 10.65 -6.09 -20.84
C ALA A 119 11.87 -6.39 -21.73
N GLU A 120 12.78 -7.29 -21.31
CA GLU A 120 13.95 -7.67 -22.12
C GLU A 120 13.58 -8.40 -23.44
N LYS A 121 12.39 -9.01 -23.51
CA LYS A 121 11.91 -9.70 -24.73
C LYS A 121 11.23 -8.77 -25.73
N GLU A 122 10.78 -7.58 -25.31
CA GLU A 122 10.13 -6.61 -26.19
C GLU A 122 11.15 -5.69 -26.92
N GLU A 123 12.42 -5.64 -26.48
CA GLU A 123 13.50 -4.85 -27.12
C GLU A 123 14.25 -5.61 -28.24
N THR A 124 13.84 -6.84 -28.59
CA THR A 124 14.56 -7.70 -29.56
C THR A 124 13.82 -8.01 -30.87
N GLU A 125 12.81 -7.21 -31.25
CA GLU A 125 12.31 -7.19 -32.63
C GLU A 125 12.90 -6.00 -33.39
N PRO A 126 13.90 -6.19 -34.27
CA PRO A 126 14.31 -5.14 -35.18
C PRO A 126 13.22 -4.96 -36.25
N GLU A 127 12.62 -3.78 -36.29
CA GLU A 127 11.89 -3.29 -37.46
C GLU A 127 12.81 -3.40 -38.68
N GLN A 128 12.47 -4.31 -39.60
CA GLN A 128 13.13 -4.38 -40.90
C GLN A 128 12.66 -3.19 -41.75
N SER A 129 13.47 -2.12 -41.66
CA SER A 129 13.68 -1.03 -42.61
C SER A 129 12.83 -1.08 -43.89
N GLU A 130 11.89 -0.15 -43.99
CA GLU A 130 11.47 0.46 -45.25
C GLU A 130 12.71 0.87 -46.04
N SER A 131 12.88 0.31 -47.24
CA SER A 131 13.82 0.83 -48.23
C SER A 131 13.03 1.72 -49.19
N GLU A 132 13.07 3.02 -48.93
CA GLU A 132 12.76 4.06 -49.91
C GLU A 132 13.65 3.87 -51.15
N GLN A 133 13.04 3.55 -52.29
CA GLN A 133 13.62 3.79 -53.62
C GLN A 133 12.81 4.91 -54.28
N LEU A 134 13.22 6.15 -54.04
CA LEU A 134 12.86 7.30 -54.87
C LEU A 134 13.82 7.36 -56.05
N GLU A 135 13.53 6.59 -57.11
CA GLU A 135 14.03 6.91 -58.44
C GLU A 135 13.02 7.84 -59.14
N THR A 136 13.36 9.11 -59.22
CA THR A 136 12.71 10.09 -60.10
C THR A 136 12.80 9.63 -61.57
N PRO A 137 11.70 9.55 -62.33
CA PRO A 137 11.79 9.52 -63.78
C PRO A 137 11.56 10.91 -64.36
N ALA A 138 12.41 11.22 -65.34
CA ALA A 138 12.40 12.41 -66.18
C ALA A 138 11.06 12.60 -66.91
N ILE A 139 10.69 13.87 -67.10
CA ILE A 139 9.59 14.32 -67.96
C ILE A 139 10.10 14.34 -69.40
N GLU A 140 9.42 13.64 -70.34
CA GLU A 140 9.15 14.17 -71.69
C GLU A 140 7.99 13.44 -72.42
N LEU A 141 6.90 14.20 -72.63
CA LEU A 141 6.00 14.31 -73.79
C LEU A 141 5.31 13.10 -74.48
N THR A 142 3.97 13.26 -74.57
CA THR A 142 3.08 13.24 -75.77
C THR A 142 1.94 12.20 -75.86
N GLN A 143 0.73 12.78 -76.07
CA GLN A 143 -0.45 12.30 -76.83
C GLN A 143 -1.33 11.23 -76.15
N SER A 144 -2.50 11.60 -75.62
CA SER A 144 -3.81 11.80 -76.30
C SER A 144 -4.71 10.57 -76.19
N GLU A 145 -5.81 10.71 -75.45
CA GLU A 145 -7.21 10.42 -75.83
C GLU A 145 -8.05 9.89 -74.66
N HIS A 146 -9.23 10.53 -74.48
CA HIS A 146 -10.54 9.98 -74.05
C HIS A 146 -10.62 9.18 -72.72
N SER A 147 -11.61 9.31 -71.84
CA SER A 147 -12.84 10.09 -71.75
C SER A 147 -13.36 9.92 -70.31
N GLU A 148 -13.99 10.96 -69.77
CA GLU A 148 -15.18 10.97 -68.91
C GLU A 148 -15.39 9.93 -67.78
N HIS A 149 -15.46 10.41 -66.53
CA HIS A 149 -16.67 10.39 -65.67
C HIS A 149 -16.30 11.00 -64.30
N ILE A 150 -16.64 12.27 -64.04
CA ILE A 150 -17.76 12.75 -63.20
C ILE A 150 -17.79 12.04 -61.83
N ASP A 151 -17.14 12.62 -60.81
CA ASP A 151 -17.63 13.62 -59.83
C ASP A 151 -18.77 13.14 -58.93
N HIS A 152 -18.53 13.17 -57.61
CA HIS A 152 -19.42 13.65 -56.55
C HIS A 152 -18.62 13.58 -55.23
N THR A 153 -18.01 14.67 -54.74
CA THR A 153 -18.60 15.71 -53.88
C THR A 153 -19.57 15.19 -52.82
N GLU A 154 -19.14 15.16 -51.55
CA GLU A 154 -19.56 16.09 -50.48
C GLU A 154 -18.97 15.59 -49.14
N SER A 155 -18.24 16.43 -48.40
CA SER A 155 -18.77 17.20 -47.25
C SER A 155 -19.47 16.29 -46.22
N THR A 156 -19.17 16.29 -44.92
CA THR A 156 -19.30 17.46 -44.05
C THR A 156 -18.88 17.10 -42.61
N LYS A 157 -18.24 18.07 -41.92
CA LYS A 157 -18.33 18.44 -40.48
C LYS A 157 -18.12 17.38 -39.38
N GLN A 158 -17.10 17.55 -38.51
CA GLN A 158 -17.07 18.44 -37.33
C GLN A 158 -18.24 18.30 -36.35
N LEU A 159 -17.95 17.83 -35.13
CA LEU A 159 -18.52 18.25 -33.82
C LEU A 159 -17.56 17.70 -32.74
N THR A 160 -16.68 18.51 -32.14
CA THR A 160 -16.85 19.39 -30.97
C THR A 160 -16.96 18.67 -29.62
N ASP A 161 -15.91 18.85 -28.82
CA ASP A 161 -15.88 19.39 -27.45
C ASP A 161 -16.89 18.91 -26.39
N HIS A 162 -16.33 18.37 -25.30
CA HIS A 162 -16.74 18.66 -23.92
C HIS A 162 -15.44 18.71 -23.08
N SER A 163 -14.93 19.88 -22.69
CA SER A 163 -15.39 20.80 -21.63
C SER A 163 -15.41 20.20 -20.22
N THR A 164 -14.34 20.50 -19.48
CA THR A 164 -14.33 21.08 -18.11
C THR A 164 -15.08 20.41 -16.95
N HIS A 165 -14.34 20.07 -15.89
CA HIS A 165 -14.68 20.43 -14.51
C HIS A 165 -13.37 20.58 -13.71
N SER A 166 -12.94 21.80 -13.41
CA SER A 166 -13.38 22.68 -12.31
C SER A 166 -12.70 22.35 -10.97
N THR A 167 -11.64 23.11 -10.72
CA THR A 167 -11.03 23.45 -9.44
C THR A 167 -12.03 24.03 -8.43
N HIS A 168 -11.96 23.64 -7.16
CA HIS A 168 -11.95 24.52 -5.97
C HIS A 168 -12.13 23.69 -4.69
N SER A 169 -11.22 23.86 -3.71
CA SER A 169 -11.59 24.41 -2.40
C SER A 169 -10.34 24.69 -1.56
N ALA A 170 -10.14 25.95 -1.20
CA ALA A 170 -9.12 26.43 -0.28
C ALA A 170 -9.68 26.57 1.15
N ASN A 171 -8.77 26.46 2.12
CA ASN A 171 -8.62 27.18 3.39
C ASN A 171 -9.84 27.60 4.23
N ASN A 172 -9.81 27.29 5.54
CA ASN A 172 -9.74 28.27 6.65
C ASN A 172 -10.04 27.63 8.03
N SER A 173 -9.13 27.81 9.01
CA SER A 173 -9.39 27.95 10.47
C SER A 173 -8.04 27.97 11.19
N ALA A 174 -7.52 29.12 11.62
CA ALA A 174 -7.88 29.91 12.82
C ALA A 174 -7.06 29.52 14.07
N ASN A 175 -6.07 30.38 14.36
CA ASN A 175 -5.59 30.91 15.65
C ASN A 175 -6.05 30.24 16.97
N ASN A 176 -5.10 29.91 17.85
CA ASN A 176 -5.02 30.47 19.24
C ASN A 176 -3.76 30.00 20.02
N SER A 177 -3.02 30.95 20.63
CA SER A 177 -2.19 30.89 21.87
C SER A 177 -0.97 31.81 21.68
N LYS A 178 -0.90 33.06 22.17
CA LYS A 178 -1.06 33.60 23.53
C LYS A 178 -0.08 33.01 24.56
N ASP A 179 0.68 33.94 25.13
CA ASP A 179 1.36 33.96 26.42
C ASP A 179 2.74 33.27 26.52
N LEU A 180 3.78 34.09 26.75
CA LEU A 180 4.83 33.92 27.77
C LEU A 180 5.77 35.14 27.71
N ASP A 181 5.48 36.11 28.58
CA ASP A 181 6.51 36.91 29.27
C ASP A 181 7.03 36.10 30.48
#